data_AF-A0A963DHD1-F1
#
_entry.id   AF-A0A963DHD1-F1
#
_cell.length_a   1.000
_cell.length_b   1.000
_cell.length_c   1.000
_cell.angle_alpha   90.00
_cell.angle_beta   90.00
_cell.angle_gamma   90.00
#
_symmetry.space_group_name_H-M   'P 1'
#
loop_
_entity.id
_entity.type
_entity.pdbx_description
1 polymer ?
#
loop_
_entity_poly.entity_id
_entity_poly.type
_entity_poly.pdbx_seq_one_letter_code
_entity_poly.pdbx_strand_id
1 'polypeptide(L)'
;MARLCDCESNADELRETLEKIAAQSARASIIIQRIRHFARCDKLQYAPVRIHDLLDEIADFLNLEAERHAIRIRYDAPSTLPPVLADALQIQQVILNLVRNAIDAMSSDDSVGKIVLAAHLDQKVVEITVQDTGPGLEPGIASQLLHPFFTTKPYGLGLGLPISQTIIEAHGGRLWVTANSGPGVTFHFTLPVARKTDCPENAPANLSIETG
;
A
#
# COMPACT_ATOMS: atom_id res chain seq x y z
N MET A 1 9.38 44.76 41.99
CA MET A 1 9.57 44.07 40.70
C MET A 1 9.15 42.61 40.83
N ALA A 2 7.89 42.26 40.58
CA ALA A 2 7.42 40.87 40.51
C ALA A 2 5.97 40.81 40.01
N ARG A 3 5.69 41.13 38.72
CA ARG A 3 4.35 40.94 38.11
C ARG A 3 4.39 40.83 36.57
N LEU A 4 5.41 40.19 36.00
CA LEU A 4 5.53 40.01 34.54
C LEU A 4 5.79 38.56 34.07
N CYS A 5 5.97 37.57 34.96
CA CYS A 5 6.28 36.18 34.53
C CYS A 5 5.07 35.24 34.37
N ASP A 6 3.87 35.58 34.87
CA ASP A 6 2.76 34.60 34.90
C ASP A 6 1.95 34.51 33.58
N CYS A 7 2.11 35.44 32.64
CA CYS A 7 1.37 35.42 31.37
C CYS A 7 2.07 34.59 30.28
N GLU A 8 3.40 34.58 30.26
CA GLU A 8 4.19 33.83 29.27
C GLU A 8 4.08 32.31 29.53
N SER A 9 4.14 31.89 30.80
CA SER A 9 3.96 30.48 31.19
C SER A 9 2.60 29.93 30.75
N ASN A 10 1.55 30.74 30.83
CA ASN A 10 0.19 30.35 30.50
C ASN A 10 -0.03 30.28 28.97
N ALA A 11 0.67 31.12 28.21
CA ALA A 11 0.64 31.12 26.75
C ALA A 11 1.40 29.94 26.16
N ASP A 12 2.55 29.57 26.75
CA ASP A 12 3.32 28.39 26.33
C ASP A 12 2.61 27.08 26.70
N GLU A 13 2.02 26.98 27.90
CA GLU A 13 1.20 25.82 28.27
C GLU A 13 -0.05 25.67 27.39
N LEU A 14 -0.70 26.79 27.05
CA LEU A 14 -1.83 26.80 26.13
C LEU A 14 -1.40 26.37 24.71
N ARG A 15 -0.25 26.84 24.24
CA ARG A 15 0.30 26.45 22.93
C ARG A 15 0.65 24.97 22.89
N GLU A 16 1.32 24.43 23.92
CA GLU A 16 1.63 23.00 24.01
C GLU A 16 0.35 22.15 24.06
N THR A 17 -0.69 22.62 24.74
CA THR A 17 -1.99 21.96 24.79
C THR A 17 -2.69 21.97 23.43
N LEU A 18 -2.65 23.10 22.72
CA LEU A 18 -3.19 23.23 21.36
C LEU A 18 -2.44 22.34 20.36
N GLU A 19 -1.12 22.25 20.47
CA GLU A 19 -0.30 21.34 19.66
C GLU A 19 -0.66 19.87 19.93
N LYS A 20 -0.86 19.48 21.19
CA LYS A 20 -1.35 18.14 21.56
C LYS A 20 -2.75 17.87 20.99
N ILE A 21 -3.67 18.83 21.07
CA ILE A 21 -5.02 18.71 20.50
C ILE A 21 -4.94 18.55 18.98
N ALA A 22 -4.18 19.39 18.29
CA ALA A 22 -3.98 19.31 16.84
C ALA A 22 -3.41 17.94 16.43
N ALA A 23 -2.42 17.43 17.17
CA ALA A 23 -1.85 16.10 16.94
C ALA A 23 -2.86 14.96 17.19
N GLN A 24 -3.77 15.12 18.15
CA GLN A 24 -4.84 14.14 18.38
C GLN A 24 -5.95 14.23 17.32
N SER A 25 -6.32 15.43 16.86
CA SER A 25 -7.29 15.63 15.78
C SER A 25 -6.78 15.11 14.44
N ALA A 26 -5.49 15.29 14.15
CA ALA A 26 -4.83 14.70 12.98
C ALA A 26 -4.86 13.16 13.05
N ARG A 27 -4.51 12.57 14.20
CA ARG A 27 -4.62 11.13 14.43
C ARG A 27 -6.05 10.61 14.28
N ALA A 28 -7.03 11.28 14.88
CA ALA A 28 -8.44 10.92 14.76
C ALA A 28 -8.93 11.01 13.31
N SER A 29 -8.51 12.03 12.56
CA SER A 29 -8.86 12.18 11.14
C SER A 29 -8.29 11.05 10.29
N ILE A 30 -7.04 10.62 10.55
CA ILE A 30 -6.44 9.46 9.90
C ILE A 30 -7.20 8.18 10.25
N ILE A 31 -7.59 8.00 11.52
CA ILE A 31 -8.40 6.84 11.96
C ILE A 31 -9.77 6.84 11.27
N ILE A 32 -10.45 7.99 11.23
CA ILE A 32 -11.76 8.13 10.58
C ILE A 32 -11.66 7.91 9.07
N GLN A 33 -10.60 8.39 8.41
CA GLN A 33 -10.36 8.11 6.99
C GLN A 33 -10.16 6.61 6.75
N ARG A 34 -9.41 5.93 7.61
CA ARG A 34 -9.23 4.47 7.55
C ARG A 34 -10.52 3.71 7.80
N ILE A 35 -11.33 4.12 8.78
CA ILE A 35 -12.65 3.53 9.05
C ILE A 35 -13.61 3.81 7.89
N ARG A 36 -13.58 4.99 7.28
CA ARG A 36 -14.43 5.35 6.14
C ARG A 36 -14.03 4.60 4.88
N HIS A 37 -12.73 4.40 4.66
CA HIS A 37 -12.20 3.53 3.62
C HIS A 37 -12.64 2.07 3.88
N PHE A 38 -12.62 1.62 5.13
CA PHE A 38 -13.11 0.31 5.57
C PHE A 38 -14.64 0.13 5.42
N ALA A 39 -15.43 1.18 5.64
CA ALA A 39 -16.89 1.15 5.57
C ALA A 39 -17.43 1.32 4.13
N ARG A 40 -16.58 1.66 3.16
CA ARG A 40 -16.94 1.62 1.74
C ARG A 40 -16.98 0.16 1.28
N CYS A 41 -18.09 -0.50 1.54
CA CYS A 41 -18.59 -1.58 0.68
C CYS A 41 -19.09 -0.96 -0.63
N ASP A 42 -18.19 -0.41 -1.44
CA ASP A 42 -18.49 -0.27 -2.86
C ASP A 42 -18.50 -1.69 -3.44
N LYS A 43 -19.44 -2.00 -4.35
CA LYS A 43 -19.41 -3.29 -5.06
C LYS A 43 -18.05 -3.40 -5.74
N LEU A 44 -17.27 -4.45 -5.41
CA LEU A 44 -15.99 -4.75 -6.06
C LEU A 44 -16.10 -4.56 -7.57
N GLN A 45 -15.30 -3.65 -8.12
CA GLN A 45 -15.32 -3.33 -9.54
C GLN A 45 -14.21 -4.08 -10.26
N TYR A 46 -14.39 -5.40 -10.39
CA TYR A 46 -13.45 -6.23 -11.14
C TYR A 46 -13.43 -5.82 -12.61
N ALA A 47 -12.24 -5.46 -13.10
CA ALA A 47 -11.98 -5.19 -14.50
C ALA A 47 -10.61 -5.77 -14.91
N PRO A 48 -10.36 -5.99 -16.21
CA PRO A 48 -9.01 -6.25 -16.70
C PRO A 48 -8.10 -5.04 -16.43
N VAL A 49 -7.08 -5.23 -15.61
CA VAL A 49 -6.12 -4.19 -15.19
C VAL A 49 -4.72 -4.57 -15.64
N ARG A 50 -3.99 -3.64 -16.27
CA ARG A 50 -2.56 -3.80 -16.55
C ARG A 50 -1.75 -3.33 -15.35
N ILE A 51 -0.91 -4.21 -14.81
CA ILE A 51 -0.09 -3.89 -13.62
C ILE A 51 0.88 -2.73 -13.89
N HIS A 52 1.42 -2.63 -15.10
CA HIS A 52 2.27 -1.50 -15.49
C HIS A 52 1.55 -0.15 -15.31
N ASP A 53 0.36 0.00 -15.89
CA ASP A 53 -0.42 1.25 -15.79
C ASP A 53 -0.77 1.56 -14.32
N LEU A 54 -1.16 0.54 -13.56
CA LEU A 54 -1.49 0.70 -12.15
C LEU A 54 -0.29 1.22 -11.34
N LEU A 55 0.92 0.73 -11.64
CA LEU A 55 2.14 1.20 -10.99
C LEU A 55 2.50 2.63 -11.41
N ASP A 56 2.32 2.97 -12.68
CA ASP A 56 2.54 4.34 -13.18
C ASP A 56 1.61 5.34 -12.48
N GLU A 57 0.33 5.00 -12.29
CA GLU A 57 -0.65 5.86 -11.61
C GLU A 57 -0.27 6.22 -10.17
N ILE A 58 0.42 5.32 -9.46
CA ILE A 58 0.83 5.54 -8.06
C ILE A 58 2.31 5.91 -7.93
N ALA A 59 3.08 5.95 -9.02
CA ALA A 59 4.52 6.15 -9.01
C ALA A 59 4.91 7.49 -8.39
N ASP A 60 4.26 8.59 -8.81
CA ASP A 60 4.56 9.94 -8.30
C ASP A 60 4.38 10.04 -6.78
N PHE A 61 3.30 9.44 -6.27
CA PHE A 61 3.03 9.41 -4.83
C PHE A 61 4.07 8.58 -4.06
N LEU A 62 4.41 7.40 -4.58
CA LEU A 62 5.39 6.51 -3.99
C LEU A 62 6.81 7.13 -3.99
N ASN A 63 7.20 7.77 -5.09
CA ASN A 63 8.48 8.45 -5.21
C ASN A 63 8.58 9.61 -4.23
N LEU A 64 7.54 10.44 -4.10
CA LEU A 64 7.51 11.52 -3.13
C LEU A 64 7.68 11.01 -1.68
N GLU A 65 6.98 9.92 -1.32
CA GLU A 65 7.08 9.37 0.03
C GLU A 65 8.46 8.72 0.28
N ALA A 66 9.05 8.07 -0.72
CA ALA A 66 10.37 7.48 -0.63
C ALA A 66 11.48 8.53 -0.50
N GLU A 67 11.40 9.63 -1.26
CA GLU A 67 12.33 10.76 -1.18
C GLU A 67 12.39 11.35 0.24
N ARG A 68 11.23 11.49 0.89
CA ARG A 68 11.15 11.99 2.29
C ARG A 68 11.88 11.11 3.30
N HIS A 69 12.13 9.85 2.95
CA HIS A 69 12.79 8.86 3.81
C HIS A 69 14.15 8.41 3.25
N ALA A 70 14.71 9.14 2.27
CA ALA A 70 15.98 8.80 1.61
C ALA A 70 16.01 7.38 1.00
N ILE A 71 14.88 6.91 0.47
CA ILE A 71 14.72 5.60 -0.16
C ILE A 71 14.64 5.75 -1.68
N ARG A 72 15.27 4.81 -2.40
CA ARG A 72 15.14 4.71 -3.87
C ARG A 72 14.19 3.59 -4.24
N ILE A 73 13.20 3.89 -5.07
CA ILE A 73 12.30 2.87 -5.65
C ILE A 73 12.77 2.53 -7.06
N ARG A 74 12.85 1.23 -7.35
CA ARG A 74 13.02 0.70 -8.71
C ARG A 74 11.76 -0.07 -9.10
N TYR A 75 11.21 0.26 -10.27
CA TYR A 75 10.08 -0.44 -10.86
C TYR A 75 10.58 -1.44 -11.92
N ASP A 76 10.08 -2.67 -11.86
CA ASP A 76 10.44 -3.77 -12.75
C ASP A 76 9.18 -4.57 -13.12
N ALA A 77 8.30 -3.93 -13.87
CA ALA A 77 7.02 -4.50 -14.30
C ALA A 77 6.90 -4.36 -15.82
N PRO A 78 7.19 -5.42 -16.60
CA PRO A 78 7.11 -5.34 -18.05
C PRO A 78 5.71 -4.96 -18.54
N SER A 79 5.62 -4.00 -19.46
CA SER A 79 4.35 -3.60 -20.10
C SER A 79 3.71 -4.72 -20.95
N THR A 80 4.46 -5.78 -21.22
CA THR A 80 4.03 -6.99 -21.94
C THR A 80 3.26 -7.99 -21.08
N LEU A 81 3.14 -7.75 -19.76
CA LEU A 81 2.36 -8.63 -18.89
C LEU A 81 0.88 -8.63 -19.30
N PRO A 82 0.21 -9.81 -19.25
CA PRO A 82 -1.21 -9.87 -19.51
C PRO A 82 -1.99 -9.13 -18.40
N PRO A 83 -3.18 -8.59 -18.70
CA PRO A 83 -4.01 -7.96 -17.69
C PRO A 83 -4.48 -8.98 -16.64
N VAL A 84 -4.69 -8.51 -15.42
CA VAL A 84 -5.26 -9.29 -14.31
C VAL A 84 -6.70 -8.87 -14.06
N LEU A 85 -7.52 -9.75 -13.52
CA LEU A 85 -8.89 -9.40 -13.12
C LEU A 85 -8.87 -8.82 -11.70
N ALA A 86 -9.03 -7.50 -11.57
CA ALA A 86 -8.93 -6.84 -10.27
C ALA A 86 -9.73 -5.55 -10.15
N ASP A 87 -10.00 -5.15 -8.91
CA ASP A 87 -10.38 -3.78 -8.56
C ASP A 87 -9.09 -2.95 -8.40
N ALA A 88 -8.84 -2.05 -9.34
CA ALA A 88 -7.60 -1.29 -9.40
C ALA A 88 -7.32 -0.49 -8.11
N LEU A 89 -8.35 0.12 -7.51
CA LEU A 89 -8.20 0.94 -6.32
C LEU A 89 -7.80 0.09 -5.10
N GLN A 90 -8.37 -1.11 -4.97
CA GLN A 90 -7.98 -2.02 -3.89
C GLN A 90 -6.56 -2.55 -4.06
N ILE A 91 -6.13 -2.86 -5.29
CA ILE A 91 -4.76 -3.32 -5.54
C ILE A 91 -3.74 -2.19 -5.32
N GLN A 92 -4.06 -0.95 -5.71
CA GLN A 92 -3.27 0.22 -5.35
C GLN A 92 -3.13 0.33 -3.83
N GLN A 93 -4.21 0.16 -3.07
CA GLN A 93 -4.18 0.19 -1.61
C GLN A 93 -3.27 -0.89 -1.00
N VAL A 94 -3.25 -2.10 -1.58
CA VAL A 94 -2.32 -3.17 -1.18
C VAL A 94 -0.88 -2.70 -1.41
N ILE A 95 -0.55 -2.26 -2.62
CA ILE A 95 0.82 -1.85 -2.98
C ILE A 95 1.28 -0.68 -2.10
N LEU A 96 0.46 0.35 -1.92
CA LEU A 96 0.76 1.50 -1.06
C LEU A 96 1.05 1.05 0.39
N ASN A 97 0.27 0.10 0.91
CA ASN A 97 0.48 -0.42 2.25
C ASN A 97 1.78 -1.23 2.37
N LEU A 98 2.09 -2.06 1.38
CA LEU A 98 3.34 -2.84 1.36
C LEU A 98 4.57 -1.93 1.25
N VAL A 99 4.53 -0.93 0.37
CA VAL A 99 5.64 0.05 0.23
C VAL A 99 5.82 0.86 1.51
N ARG A 100 4.74 1.32 2.14
CA ARG A 100 4.83 1.99 3.44
C ARG A 100 5.42 1.08 4.50
N ASN A 101 5.09 -0.21 4.50
CA ASN A 101 5.70 -1.15 5.43
C ASN A 101 7.20 -1.31 5.22
N ALA A 102 7.66 -1.35 3.96
CA ALA A 102 9.07 -1.35 3.62
C ALA A 102 9.78 -0.06 4.04
N ILE A 103 9.17 1.11 3.79
CA ILE A 103 9.71 2.42 4.23
C ILE A 103 9.88 2.45 5.75
N ASP A 104 8.81 2.18 6.49
CA ASP A 104 8.81 2.21 7.96
C ASP A 104 9.86 1.24 8.56
N ALA A 105 10.13 0.11 7.90
CA ALA A 105 11.14 -0.86 8.33
C ALA A 105 12.57 -0.36 8.15
N MET A 106 12.80 0.56 7.21
CA MET A 106 14.10 1.16 6.92
C MET A 106 14.32 2.52 7.58
N SER A 107 13.26 3.16 8.08
CA SER A 107 13.32 4.52 8.68
C SER A 107 14.25 4.68 9.89
N SER A 108 14.75 3.58 10.48
CA SER A 108 15.66 3.60 11.64
C SER A 108 17.13 3.43 11.29
N ASP A 109 17.48 3.25 10.01
CA ASP A 109 18.84 3.00 9.56
C ASP A 109 19.40 4.23 8.82
N ASP A 110 20.67 4.58 9.05
CA ASP A 110 21.33 5.76 8.44
C ASP A 110 21.73 5.52 6.97
N SER A 111 21.33 4.38 6.40
CA SER A 111 21.68 3.94 5.06
C SER A 111 20.60 4.31 4.03
N VAL A 112 21.01 4.54 2.78
CA VAL A 112 20.06 4.78 1.66
C VAL A 112 19.33 3.47 1.37
N GLY A 113 18.09 3.37 1.83
CA GLY A 113 17.23 2.20 1.60
C GLY A 113 16.86 2.05 0.12
N LYS A 114 16.57 0.81 -0.29
CA LYS A 114 16.11 0.50 -1.64
C LYS A 114 14.85 -0.35 -1.59
N ILE A 115 13.89 0.00 -2.44
CA ILE A 115 12.70 -0.80 -2.70
C ILE A 115 12.71 -1.22 -4.17
N VAL A 116 12.39 -2.48 -4.45
CA VAL A 116 12.10 -2.96 -5.80
C VAL A 116 10.65 -3.40 -5.86
N LEU A 117 9.85 -2.74 -6.69
CA LEU A 117 8.51 -3.19 -7.08
C LEU A 117 8.65 -3.95 -8.39
N ALA A 118 8.44 -5.26 -8.37
CA ALA A 118 8.51 -6.07 -9.58
C ALA A 118 7.19 -6.78 -9.87
N ALA A 119 6.95 -7.10 -11.14
CA ALA A 119 5.84 -7.93 -11.55
C ALA A 119 6.31 -8.92 -12.63
N HIS A 120 5.91 -10.17 -12.51
CA HIS A 120 6.21 -11.19 -13.52
C HIS A 120 5.05 -12.17 -13.69
N LEU A 121 4.98 -12.78 -14.87
CA LEU A 121 3.99 -13.81 -15.16
C LEU A 121 4.51 -15.15 -14.64
N ASP A 122 3.75 -15.79 -13.75
CA ASP A 122 3.93 -17.18 -13.37
C ASP A 122 2.70 -17.99 -13.77
N GLN A 123 2.83 -18.76 -14.85
CA GLN A 123 1.78 -19.59 -15.43
C GLN A 123 0.47 -18.82 -15.75
N LYS A 124 -0.47 -18.79 -14.79
CA LYS A 124 -1.81 -18.19 -14.93
C LYS A 124 -2.06 -17.05 -13.94
N VAL A 125 -1.04 -16.66 -13.20
CA VAL A 125 -1.08 -15.55 -12.25
C VAL A 125 0.03 -14.57 -12.57
N VAL A 126 -0.20 -13.30 -12.29
CA VAL A 126 0.87 -12.31 -12.20
C VAL A 126 1.27 -12.25 -10.73
N GLU A 127 2.55 -12.49 -10.46
CA GLU A 127 3.14 -12.27 -9.14
C GLU A 127 3.74 -10.87 -9.09
N ILE A 128 3.34 -10.11 -8.08
CA ILE A 128 3.84 -8.77 -7.77
C ILE A 128 4.64 -8.88 -6.48
N THR A 129 5.83 -8.28 -6.48
CA THR A 129 6.72 -8.27 -5.32
C THR A 129 7.08 -6.86 -4.90
N VAL A 130 7.19 -6.67 -3.58
CA VAL A 130 7.75 -5.48 -2.93
C VAL A 130 8.92 -5.95 -2.09
N GLN A 131 10.12 -5.78 -2.62
CA GLN A 131 11.37 -6.15 -1.96
C GLN A 131 12.02 -4.92 -1.34
N ASP A 132 12.38 -4.99 -0.07
CA ASP A 132 13.14 -3.95 0.64
C ASP A 132 14.56 -4.41 1.01
N THR A 133 15.36 -3.48 1.49
CA THR A 133 16.71 -3.72 2.04
C THR A 133 16.79 -3.41 3.53
N GLY A 134 15.68 -3.57 4.26
CA GLY A 134 15.60 -3.32 5.70
C GLY A 134 16.26 -4.39 6.57
N PRO A 135 15.96 -4.44 7.87
CA PRO A 135 16.62 -5.35 8.81
C PRO A 135 16.25 -6.84 8.64
N GLY A 136 15.24 -7.16 7.81
CA GLY A 136 14.76 -8.51 7.60
C GLY A 136 13.64 -8.93 8.57
N LEU A 137 13.35 -10.23 8.63
CA LEU A 137 12.42 -10.82 9.60
C LEU A 137 13.18 -11.52 10.73
N GLU A 138 12.74 -11.33 11.97
CA GLU A 138 13.14 -12.24 13.03
C GLU A 138 12.54 -13.64 12.79
N PRO A 139 13.26 -14.72 13.15
CA PRO A 139 12.76 -16.09 13.00
C PRO A 139 11.39 -16.29 13.65
N GLY A 140 10.42 -16.80 12.89
CA GLY A 140 9.09 -17.17 13.41
C GLY A 140 8.03 -16.06 13.39
N ILE A 141 8.34 -14.84 12.91
CA ILE A 141 7.40 -13.73 12.87
C ILE A 141 6.61 -13.64 11.55
N ALA A 142 7.10 -14.28 10.48
CA ALA A 142 6.50 -14.21 9.13
C ALA A 142 4.99 -14.51 9.09
N SER A 143 4.55 -15.58 9.77
CA SER A 143 3.13 -15.95 9.84
C SER A 143 2.32 -15.00 10.71
N GLN A 144 2.95 -14.38 11.71
CA GLN A 144 2.29 -13.47 12.65
C GLN A 144 2.08 -12.07 12.04
N LEU A 145 2.92 -11.63 11.10
CA LEU A 145 2.78 -10.34 10.42
C LEU A 145 1.44 -10.15 9.71
N LEU A 146 0.82 -11.26 9.31
CA LEU A 146 -0.46 -11.29 8.63
C LEU A 146 -1.65 -11.35 9.60
N HIS A 147 -1.42 -11.57 10.89
CA HIS A 147 -2.47 -11.63 11.89
C HIS A 147 -3.01 -10.23 12.24
N PRO A 148 -4.34 -10.07 12.37
CA PRO A 148 -4.95 -8.82 12.83
C PRO A 148 -4.33 -8.31 14.13
N PHE A 149 -4.07 -7.00 14.19
CA PHE A 149 -3.50 -6.29 15.34
C PHE A 149 -2.04 -6.65 15.69
N PHE A 150 -1.41 -7.55 14.95
CA PHE A 150 0.01 -7.79 15.12
C PHE A 150 0.81 -6.62 14.54
N THR A 151 1.67 -6.02 15.35
CA THR A 151 2.53 -4.93 14.91
C THR A 151 3.82 -4.88 15.73
N THR A 152 4.93 -4.67 15.04
CA THR A 152 6.22 -4.38 15.64
C THR A 152 6.47 -2.87 15.76
N LYS A 153 5.51 -2.03 15.33
CA LYS A 153 5.65 -0.58 15.25
C LYS A 153 5.00 0.10 16.46
N PRO A 154 5.67 1.05 17.14
CA PRO A 154 5.16 1.68 18.37
C PRO A 154 3.83 2.44 18.21
N TYR A 155 3.47 2.84 16.98
CA TYR A 155 2.20 3.51 16.66
C TYR A 155 1.42 2.82 15.52
N GLY A 156 1.81 1.59 15.17
CA GLY A 156 1.09 0.79 14.16
C GLY A 156 -0.17 0.18 14.76
N LEU A 157 -1.29 0.20 14.05
CA LEU A 157 -2.50 -0.52 14.49
C LEU A 157 -2.47 -2.02 14.16
N GLY A 158 -1.48 -2.47 13.37
CA GLY A 158 -1.38 -3.87 12.92
C GLY A 158 -2.51 -4.31 11.97
N LEU A 159 -3.15 -3.37 11.27
CA LEU A 159 -4.29 -3.67 10.40
C LEU A 159 -3.93 -3.68 8.91
N GLY A 160 -2.82 -3.08 8.50
CA GLY A 160 -2.50 -2.91 7.08
C GLY A 160 -2.28 -4.23 6.32
N LEU A 161 -1.45 -5.13 6.85
CA LEU A 161 -1.19 -6.43 6.25
C LEU A 161 -2.41 -7.36 6.26
N PRO A 162 -3.18 -7.49 7.35
CA PRO A 162 -4.44 -8.22 7.33
C PRO A 162 -5.44 -7.72 6.29
N ILE A 163 -5.58 -6.40 6.13
CA ILE A 163 -6.45 -5.82 5.08
C ILE A 163 -5.91 -6.18 3.71
N SER A 164 -4.59 -6.08 3.51
CA SER A 164 -3.97 -6.46 2.25
C SER A 164 -4.24 -7.94 1.93
N GLN A 165 -4.15 -8.81 2.93
CA GLN A 165 -4.47 -10.23 2.78
C GLN A 165 -5.94 -10.45 2.38
N THR A 166 -6.90 -9.81 3.07
CA THR A 166 -8.33 -9.93 2.73
C THR A 166 -8.62 -9.44 1.32
N ILE A 167 -8.02 -8.32 0.89
CA ILE A 167 -8.16 -7.80 -0.48
C ILE A 167 -7.64 -8.84 -1.48
N ILE A 168 -6.40 -9.32 -1.29
CA ILE A 168 -5.77 -10.26 -2.22
C ILE A 168 -6.54 -11.59 -2.29
N GLU A 169 -7.02 -12.11 -1.16
CA GLU A 169 -7.84 -13.31 -1.11
C GLU A 169 -9.19 -13.11 -1.82
N ALA A 170 -9.84 -11.95 -1.65
CA ALA A 170 -11.07 -11.63 -2.37
C ALA A 170 -10.85 -11.62 -3.89
N HIS A 171 -9.65 -11.28 -4.35
CA HIS A 171 -9.21 -11.30 -5.76
C HIS A 171 -8.75 -12.69 -6.23
N GLY A 172 -8.88 -13.74 -5.43
CA GLY A 172 -8.45 -15.09 -5.78
C GLY A 172 -6.93 -15.27 -5.78
N GLY A 173 -6.21 -14.34 -5.16
CA GLY A 173 -4.77 -14.34 -5.01
C GLY A 173 -4.30 -14.93 -3.67
N ARG A 174 -2.99 -14.79 -3.44
CA ARG A 174 -2.35 -15.10 -2.15
C ARG A 174 -1.35 -14.00 -1.80
N LEU A 175 -1.26 -13.60 -0.54
CA LEU A 175 -0.21 -12.72 0.00
C LEU A 175 0.71 -13.52 0.92
N TRP A 176 2.02 -13.38 0.76
CA TRP A 176 3.02 -13.98 1.66
C TRP A 176 4.29 -13.12 1.73
N VAL A 177 5.22 -13.51 2.61
CA VAL A 177 6.49 -12.83 2.80
C VAL A 177 7.63 -13.85 2.85
N THR A 178 8.78 -13.49 2.28
CA THR A 178 10.02 -14.28 2.36
C THR A 178 11.17 -13.41 2.86
N ALA A 179 12.16 -14.03 3.50
CA ALA A 179 13.42 -13.36 3.81
C ALA A 179 14.28 -13.30 2.56
N ASN A 180 14.96 -12.17 2.33
CA ASN A 180 15.91 -12.05 1.24
C ASN A 180 17.16 -12.90 1.51
N SER A 181 17.91 -13.23 0.46
CA SER A 181 19.26 -13.84 0.64
C SER A 181 20.26 -12.88 1.28
N GLY A 182 19.95 -11.59 1.32
CA GLY A 182 20.68 -10.54 2.03
C GLY A 182 19.75 -9.77 2.96
N PRO A 183 20.00 -8.48 3.23
CA PRO A 183 19.13 -7.68 4.07
C PRO A 183 17.72 -7.54 3.47
N GLY A 184 16.76 -7.35 4.36
CA GLY A 184 15.38 -7.03 4.03
C GLY A 184 14.49 -8.24 3.79
N VAL A 185 13.28 -7.94 3.37
CA VAL A 185 12.24 -8.93 3.10
C VAL A 185 11.64 -8.70 1.72
N THR A 186 10.95 -9.70 1.21
CA THR A 186 10.13 -9.56 0.02
C THR A 186 8.70 -9.94 0.37
N PHE A 187 7.78 -9.00 0.24
CA PHE A 187 6.35 -9.29 0.19
C PHE A 187 5.98 -9.69 -1.22
N HIS A 188 5.14 -10.71 -1.33
CA HIS A 188 4.68 -11.27 -2.59
C HIS A 188 3.16 -11.34 -2.58
N PHE A 189 2.52 -10.96 -3.68
CA PHE A 189 1.15 -11.34 -3.90
C PHE A 189 0.86 -11.71 -5.34
N THR A 190 -0.13 -12.58 -5.53
CA THR A 190 -0.56 -13.02 -6.86
C THR A 190 -1.93 -12.49 -7.22
N LEU A 191 -2.14 -12.25 -8.51
CA LEU A 191 -3.45 -11.95 -9.08
C LEU A 191 -3.72 -12.84 -10.31
N PRO A 192 -4.93 -13.40 -10.45
CA PRO A 192 -5.28 -14.20 -11.63
C PRO A 192 -5.24 -13.36 -12.91
N VAL A 193 -4.67 -13.92 -13.98
CA VAL A 193 -4.75 -13.34 -15.32
C VAL A 193 -6.21 -13.28 -15.75
N ALA A 194 -6.64 -12.13 -16.27
CA ALA A 194 -7.99 -11.95 -16.80
C ALA A 194 -8.21 -12.90 -17.98
N ARG A 195 -9.26 -13.72 -17.91
CA ARG A 195 -9.63 -14.60 -19.01
C ARG A 195 -10.41 -13.80 -20.05
N LYS A 196 -10.40 -14.28 -21.29
CA LYS A 196 -11.11 -13.64 -22.41
C LYS A 196 -12.62 -13.47 -22.17
N THR A 197 -13.21 -14.28 -21.29
CA THR A 197 -14.61 -14.21 -20.84
C THR A 197 -14.89 -13.10 -19.82
N ASP A 198 -13.84 -12.48 -19.26
CA ASP A 198 -13.95 -11.51 -18.17
C ASP A 198 -13.94 -10.07 -18.68
N CYS A 199 -13.81 -9.87 -20.01
CA CYS A 199 -14.18 -8.62 -20.66
C CYS A 199 -15.71 -8.50 -20.63
N PRO A 200 -16.28 -7.39 -20.13
CA PRO A 200 -17.71 -7.14 -20.30
C PRO A 200 -18.02 -7.09 -21.81
N GLU A 201 -18.70 -8.13 -22.30
CA GLU A 201 -19.27 -8.20 -23.64
C GLU A 201 -20.44 -7.20 -23.71
N ASN A 202 -20.11 -5.91 -23.85
CA ASN A 202 -21.02 -4.83 -24.23
C ASN A 202 -20.21 -3.62 -24.71
N ALA A 203 -19.40 -3.83 -25.74
CA ALA A 203 -19.19 -2.77 -26.73
C ALA A 203 -20.36 -2.85 -27.70
N PRO A 204 -21.16 -1.79 -27.91
CA PRO A 204 -22.19 -1.82 -28.93
C PRO A 204 -21.50 -1.84 -30.31
N ALA A 205 -21.23 -3.05 -30.81
CA ALA A 205 -21.08 -3.31 -32.23
C ALA A 205 -22.48 -3.32 -32.83
N ASN A 206 -22.99 -2.13 -33.20
CA ASN A 206 -23.89 -1.92 -34.33
C ASN A 206 -24.38 -0.47 -34.35
N LEU A 207 -23.79 0.32 -35.23
CA LEU A 207 -24.57 1.29 -36.01
C LEU A 207 -24.10 1.23 -37.47
N SER A 208 -24.28 0.06 -38.07
CA SER A 208 -24.51 -0.01 -39.51
C SER A 208 -25.93 0.49 -39.73
N ILE A 209 -26.07 1.71 -40.26
CA ILE A 209 -27.23 2.06 -41.07
C ILE A 209 -26.69 2.50 -42.42
N GLU A 210 -26.58 1.53 -43.33
CA GLU A 210 -26.85 1.79 -44.74
C GLU A 210 -28.37 1.93 -44.89
N THR A 211 -28.81 2.99 -45.56
CA THR A 211 -29.81 3.09 -46.65
C THR A 211 -30.67 4.35 -46.53
N GLY A 212 -30.62 5.15 -47.60
CA GLY A 212 -31.38 6.37 -47.82
C GLY A 212 -30.68 7.27 -48.82
#